data_AF-A0A975AYV1-F1
#
_entry.id   AF-A0A975AYV1-F1
#
_cell.length_a   1.000
_cell.length_b   1.000
_cell.length_c   1.000
_cell.angle_alpha   90.00
_cell.angle_beta   90.00
_cell.angle_gamma   90.00
#
_symmetry.space_group_name_H-M   'P 1'
#
loop_
_entity.id
_entity.type
_entity.pdbx_description
1 polymer ?
#
loop_
_entity_poly.entity_id
_entity_poly.type
_entity_poly.pdbx_seq_one_letter_code
_entity_poly.pdbx_strand_id
1 'polypeptide(L)'
;MFVIPDDRTGFSMKIDGVRLTRPDLHILAADLGIKTKDVLVENGVLTIFNTSDECQEIIDDNALVSFVAMTLSISPDDISELTAVKAIPKVIEKASYELEDDDDED
;
A
#
# COMPACT_ATOMS: atom_id res chain seq x y z
N MET A 1 17.03 -13.71 12.55
CA MET A 1 16.43 -12.93 11.45
C MET A 1 15.33 -13.77 10.86
N PHE A 2 14.08 -13.33 11.00
CA PHE A 2 12.94 -14.02 10.37
C PHE A 2 12.46 -13.13 9.22
N VAL A 3 12.41 -13.69 8.01
CA VAL A 3 11.88 -12.99 6.83
C VAL A 3 10.45 -13.44 6.64
N ILE A 4 9.50 -12.50 6.73
CA ILE A 4 8.11 -12.77 6.37
C ILE A 4 7.99 -12.50 4.86
N PRO A 5 7.70 -13.53 4.05
CA PRO A 5 7.52 -13.35 2.62
C PRO A 5 6.31 -12.45 2.36
N ASP A 6 6.41 -11.62 1.32
CA ASP A 6 5.33 -10.78 0.84
C ASP A 6 5.25 -10.89 -0.67
N ASP A 7 4.25 -11.61 -1.16
CA ASP A 7 4.06 -11.89 -2.58
C ASP A 7 3.08 -10.94 -3.26
N ARG A 8 2.66 -9.87 -2.56
CA ARG A 8 1.78 -8.87 -3.15
C ARG A 8 2.47 -8.14 -4.29
N THR A 9 1.75 -7.95 -5.38
CA THR A 9 2.16 -7.16 -6.55
C THR A 9 1.18 -6.02 -6.76
N GLY A 10 1.59 -5.01 -7.51
CA GLY A 10 0.74 -3.86 -7.77
C GLY A 10 1.46 -2.78 -8.54
N PHE A 11 1.03 -1.53 -8.33
CA PHE A 11 1.57 -0.38 -9.02
C PHE A 11 1.91 0.74 -8.04
N SER A 12 3.04 1.39 -8.28
CA SER A 12 3.40 2.66 -7.67
C SER A 12 3.22 3.78 -8.68
N MET A 13 2.77 4.94 -8.21
CA MET A 13 2.62 6.16 -9.01
C MET A 13 2.94 7.37 -8.15
N LYS A 14 3.53 8.39 -8.76
CA LYS A 14 3.78 9.68 -8.11
C LYS A 14 2.54 10.54 -8.22
N ILE A 15 2.13 11.11 -7.09
CA ILE A 15 1.00 12.04 -7.00
C ILE A 15 1.54 13.42 -6.66
N ASP A 16 1.37 14.35 -7.59
CA ASP A 16 1.74 15.75 -7.42
C ASP A 16 0.50 16.59 -7.03
N GLY A 17 0.73 17.81 -6.51
CA GLY A 17 -0.35 18.77 -6.25
C GLY A 17 -1.24 18.52 -5.03
N VAL A 18 -1.22 17.32 -4.44
CA VAL A 18 -2.01 17.00 -3.22
C VAL A 18 -1.22 16.24 -2.16
N ARG A 19 -1.61 16.43 -0.90
CA ARG A 19 -1.09 15.67 0.23
C ARG A 19 -2.11 14.61 0.63
N LEU A 20 -1.80 13.35 0.32
CA LEU A 20 -2.65 12.22 0.66
C LEU A 20 -2.79 12.06 2.17
N THR A 21 -4.03 12.00 2.64
CA THR A 21 -4.40 11.83 4.02
C THR A 21 -4.85 10.40 4.29
N ARG A 22 -4.85 9.98 5.56
CA ARG A 22 -5.31 8.64 5.94
C ARG A 22 -6.75 8.35 5.49
N PRO A 23 -7.73 9.27 5.61
CA PRO A 23 -9.06 9.09 5.02
C PRO A 23 -9.03 8.77 3.52
N ASP A 24 -8.20 9.45 2.73
CA ASP A 24 -8.11 9.23 1.29
C ASP A 24 -7.65 7.80 0.98
N LEU A 25 -6.69 7.27 1.75
CA LEU A 25 -6.22 5.89 1.60
C LEU A 25 -7.31 4.87 1.97
N HIS A 26 -8.18 5.18 2.94
CA HIS A 26 -9.30 4.32 3.29
C HIS A 26 -10.37 4.29 2.17
N ILE A 27 -10.64 5.44 1.56
CA ILE A 27 -11.61 5.55 0.45
C ILE A 27 -11.06 4.82 -0.78
N LEU A 28 -9.80 5.08 -1.16
CA LEU A 28 -9.14 4.37 -2.26
C LEU A 28 -9.18 2.86 -2.07
N ALA A 29 -8.89 2.37 -0.86
CA ALA A 29 -8.93 0.94 -0.60
C ALA A 29 -10.35 0.37 -0.75
N ALA A 30 -11.35 1.07 -0.25
CA ALA A 30 -12.75 0.64 -0.35
C ALA A 30 -13.23 0.62 -1.80
N ASP A 31 -12.93 1.67 -2.56
CA ASP A 31 -13.33 1.80 -3.97
C ASP A 31 -12.65 0.74 -4.86
N LEU A 32 -11.40 0.37 -4.54
CA LEU A 32 -10.66 -0.69 -5.24
C LEU A 32 -10.96 -2.12 -4.72
N GLY A 33 -11.81 -2.27 -3.70
CA GLY A 33 -12.12 -3.57 -3.11
C GLY A 33 -10.95 -4.25 -2.40
N ILE A 34 -9.93 -3.49 -1.98
CA ILE A 34 -8.73 -3.99 -1.29
C ILE A 34 -8.70 -3.54 0.17
N LYS A 35 -7.76 -4.07 0.97
CA LYS A 35 -7.63 -3.65 2.37
C LYS A 35 -6.79 -2.38 2.43
N THR A 36 -7.04 -1.54 3.43
CA THR A 36 -6.24 -0.30 3.61
C THR A 36 -4.73 -0.57 3.76
N LYS A 37 -4.33 -1.73 4.30
CA LYS A 37 -2.92 -2.14 4.39
C LYS A 37 -2.25 -2.41 3.02
N ASP A 38 -3.05 -2.50 1.97
CA ASP A 38 -2.64 -2.72 0.59
C ASP A 38 -2.49 -1.38 -0.17
N VAL A 39 -2.78 -0.25 0.49
CA VAL A 39 -2.54 1.11 -0.01
C VAL A 39 -1.49 1.77 0.87
N LEU A 40 -0.34 2.11 0.29
CA LEU A 40 0.78 2.75 0.98
C LEU A 40 1.07 4.11 0.35
N VAL A 41 1.48 5.07 1.18
CA VAL A 41 1.96 6.36 0.70
C VAL A 41 3.28 6.68 1.38
N GLU A 42 4.28 7.01 0.59
CA GLU A 42 5.58 7.42 1.08
C GLU A 42 6.18 8.47 0.12
N ASN A 43 6.60 9.62 0.65
CA ASN A 43 7.23 10.69 -0.13
C ASN A 43 6.45 11.15 -1.38
N GLY A 44 5.11 11.16 -1.32
CA GLY A 44 4.26 11.52 -2.47
C GLY A 44 4.08 10.40 -3.50
N VAL A 45 4.64 9.22 -3.26
CA VAL A 45 4.43 8.02 -4.06
C VAL A 45 3.32 7.20 -3.43
N LEU A 46 2.25 6.99 -4.20
CA LEU A 46 1.15 6.10 -3.86
C LEU A 46 1.46 4.70 -4.42
N THR A 47 1.43 3.68 -3.56
CA THR A 47 1.55 2.28 -3.95
C THR A 47 0.25 1.56 -3.63
N ILE A 48 -0.31 0.88 -4.63
CA ILE A 48 -1.54 0.10 -4.53
C ILE A 48 -1.19 -1.34 -4.85
N PHE A 49 -1.39 -2.25 -3.89
CA PHE A 49 -1.27 -3.68 -4.10
C PHE A 49 -2.60 -4.25 -4.56
N ASN A 50 -2.56 -4.91 -5.71
CA ASN A 50 -3.71 -5.54 -6.29
C ASN A 50 -3.96 -6.89 -5.63
N THR A 51 -4.87 -6.92 -4.66
CA THR A 51 -5.17 -8.10 -3.85
C THR A 51 -6.62 -8.57 -3.98
N SER A 52 -7.38 -7.96 -4.89
CA SER A 52 -8.77 -8.28 -5.19
C SER A 52 -8.97 -8.44 -6.70
N ASP A 53 -9.92 -9.28 -7.09
CA ASP A 53 -10.26 -9.45 -8.51
C ASP A 53 -10.78 -8.14 -9.12
N GLU A 54 -11.54 -7.36 -8.34
CA GLU A 54 -12.04 -6.03 -8.72
C GLU A 54 -10.90 -5.05 -9.04
N CYS A 55 -9.83 -5.03 -8.24
CA CYS A 55 -8.68 -4.18 -8.51
C CYS A 55 -7.90 -4.67 -9.76
N GLN A 56 -7.86 -5.99 -10.00
CA GLN A 56 -7.25 -6.55 -11.21
C GLN A 56 -8.01 -6.17 -12.47
N GLU A 57 -9.35 -6.20 -12.45
CA GLU A 57 -10.17 -5.77 -13.59
C GLU A 57 -9.91 -4.30 -13.94
N ILE A 58 -9.84 -3.41 -12.94
CA ILE A 58 -9.51 -1.99 -13.15
C ILE A 58 -8.12 -1.80 -13.78
N ILE A 59 -7.15 -2.63 -13.39
CA ILE A 59 -5.80 -2.62 -13.95
C ILE A 59 -5.82 -3.12 -15.40
N ASP A 60 -6.50 -4.23 -15.66
CA ASP A 60 -6.58 -4.85 -16.99
C ASP A 60 -7.28 -3.93 -18.00
N ASP A 61 -8.25 -3.13 -17.55
CA ASP A 61 -8.93 -2.09 -18.33
C ASP A 61 -8.09 -0.82 -18.53
N ASN A 62 -6.86 -0.77 -18.01
CA ASN A 62 -6.00 0.43 -17.97
C ASN A 62 -6.67 1.64 -17.30
N ALA A 63 -7.58 1.40 -16.36
CA ALA A 63 -8.40 2.42 -15.72
C ALA A 63 -7.83 2.92 -14.36
N LEU A 64 -6.76 2.30 -13.85
CA LEU A 64 -6.23 2.59 -12.51
C LEU A 64 -5.92 4.08 -12.28
N VAL A 65 -5.25 4.75 -13.21
CA VAL A 65 -4.90 6.17 -13.10
C VAL A 65 -6.16 7.05 -13.02
N SER A 66 -7.12 6.81 -13.91
CA SER A 66 -8.39 7.54 -13.94
C SER A 66 -9.19 7.32 -12.66
N PHE A 67 -9.19 6.09 -12.15
CA PHE A 67 -9.86 5.71 -10.92
C PHE A 67 -9.27 6.43 -9.71
N VAL A 68 -7.95 6.38 -9.55
CA VAL A 68 -7.24 7.08 -8.48
C VAL A 68 -7.46 8.59 -8.57
N ALA A 69 -7.38 9.18 -9.76
CA ALA A 69 -7.63 10.60 -9.96
C ALA A 69 -9.05 11.00 -9.55
N MET A 70 -10.05 10.18 -9.91
CA MET A 70 -11.45 10.40 -9.55
C MET A 70 -11.67 10.31 -8.04
N THR A 71 -11.19 9.24 -7.39
CA THR A 71 -11.35 9.05 -5.94
C THR A 71 -10.68 10.18 -5.16
N LEU A 72 -9.50 10.64 -5.60
CA LEU A 72 -8.77 11.73 -4.96
C LEU A 72 -9.22 13.13 -5.37
N SER A 73 -10.16 13.23 -6.33
CA SER A 73 -10.62 14.50 -6.90
C SER A 73 -9.46 15.38 -7.42
N ILE A 74 -8.51 14.77 -8.14
CA ILE A 74 -7.35 15.44 -8.77
C ILE A 74 -7.36 15.27 -10.30
N SER A 75 -6.50 16.01 -11.00
CA SER A 75 -6.31 15.77 -12.43
C SER A 75 -5.52 14.48 -12.65
N PRO A 76 -5.84 13.66 -13.66
CA PRO A 76 -4.96 12.55 -14.05
C PRO A 76 -3.57 13.03 -14.49
N ASP A 77 -3.43 14.29 -14.93
CA ASP A 77 -2.12 14.90 -15.25
C ASP A 77 -1.22 15.09 -14.01
N ASP A 78 -1.80 15.10 -12.81
CA ASP A 78 -1.07 15.16 -11.54
C ASP A 78 -0.54 13.78 -11.11
N ILE A 79 -0.81 12.73 -11.90
CA ILE A 79 -0.35 11.36 -11.68
C ILE A 79 0.71 11.01 -12.71
N SER A 80 1.87 10.56 -12.25
CA SER A 80 3.00 10.20 -13.11
C SER A 80 3.75 8.96 -12.61
N GLU A 81 4.75 8.53 -13.38
CA GLU A 81 5.70 7.47 -12.99
C GLU A 81 5.03 6.13 -12.62
N LEU A 82 3.94 5.76 -13.32
CA LEU A 82 3.26 4.49 -13.11
C LEU A 82 4.21 3.31 -13.38
N THR A 83 4.51 2.55 -12.32
CA THR A 83 5.50 1.47 -12.34
C THR A 83 4.95 0.25 -11.64
N ALA A 84 5.12 -0.93 -12.22
CA ALA A 84 4.76 -2.19 -11.57
C ALA A 84 5.75 -2.50 -10.43
N VAL A 85 5.23 -2.91 -9.28
CA VAL A 85 6.02 -3.16 -8.07
C VAL A 85 5.64 -4.50 -7.42
N LYS A 86 6.60 -5.07 -6.68
CA LYS A 86 6.39 -6.19 -5.77
C LYS A 86 6.67 -5.72 -4.34
N ALA A 87 5.85 -6.18 -3.39
CA ALA A 87 6.03 -5.87 -1.99
C ALA A 87 7.41 -6.32 -1.49
N ILE A 88 8.00 -5.52 -0.62
CA ILE A 88 9.29 -5.82 0.00
C ILE A 88 9.02 -6.72 1.22
N PRO A 89 9.64 -7.92 1.29
CA PRO A 89 9.51 -8.80 2.44
C PRO A 89 9.91 -8.10 3.74
N LYS A 90 9.13 -8.32 4.80
CA LYS A 90 9.46 -7.75 6.11
C LYS A 90 10.54 -8.59 6.78
N VAL A 91 11.66 -7.96 7.08
CA VAL A 91 12.71 -8.53 7.92
C VAL A 91 12.39 -8.16 9.37
N ILE A 92 12.14 -9.18 10.20
CA ILE A 92 12.11 -9.01 11.65
C ILE A 92 13.52 -9.32 12.15
N GLU A 93 14.24 -8.27 12.50
CA GLU A 93 15.43 -8.41 13.35
C GLU A 93 14.97 -8.93 14.70
N LYS A 94 15.66 -9.97 15.18
CA LYS A 94 15.35 -10.61 16.45
C LYS A 94 15.78 -9.65 17.55
N ALA A 95 14.99 -8.60 17.83
CA ALA A 95 15.07 -7.89 19.08
C ALA A 95 14.93 -8.97 20.15
N SER A 96 15.96 -9.07 20.98
CA SER A 96 16.07 -9.97 22.11
C SER A 96 14.71 -10.11 22.78
N TYR A 97 14.12 -11.31 22.68
CA TYR A 97 13.29 -11.82 23.75
C TYR A 97 14.22 -11.89 24.97
N GLU A 98 14.46 -10.77 25.64
CA GLU A 98 14.66 -10.79 27.08
C GLU A 98 13.28 -11.17 27.60
N LEU A 99 13.06 -12.48 27.69
CA LEU A 99 12.16 -12.99 28.71
C LEU A 99 12.76 -12.45 30.00
N GLU A 100 12.23 -11.33 30.50
CA GLU A 100 12.22 -11.13 31.94
C GLU A 100 11.41 -12.33 32.46
N ASP A 101 12.11 -13.42 32.76
CA ASP A 101 11.63 -14.44 33.68
C ASP A 101 11.40 -13.69 34.98
N ASP A 102 10.16 -13.25 35.15
CA ASP A 102 9.57 -12.81 36.39
C ASP A 102 9.52 -14.07 37.30
N ASP A 103 10.70 -14.44 37.83
CA ASP A 103 10.84 -15.42 38.90
C ASP A 103 10.60 -14.66 40.22
N ASP A 104 9.36 -14.19 40.39
CA ASP A 104 8.75 -13.94 41.69
C ASP A 104 8.50 -15.32 42.34
N GLU A 105 9.32 -15.72 43.34
CA GLU A 105 8.87 -16.35 44.61
C GLU A 105 10.04 -16.82 45.52
N ASP A 106 10.10 -16.19 46.71
CA ASP A 106 10.74 -16.52 48.01
C ASP A 106 12.27 -16.36 48.27
#